data_AF-A0A7G2LUG2-F1
#
_entry.id   AF-A0A7G2LUG2-F1
#
_cell.length_a   1.000
_cell.length_b   1.000
_cell.length_c   1.000
_cell.angle_alpha   90.00
_cell.angle_beta   90.00
_cell.angle_gamma   90.00
#
_symmetry.space_group_name_H-M   'P 1'
#
loop_
_entity.id
_entity.type
_entity.pdbx_description
1 polymer ?
#
loop_
_entity_poly.entity_id
_entity_poly.type
_entity_poly.pdbx_seq_one_letter_code
_entity_poly.pdbx_strand_id
1 'polypeptide(L)'
;MTSQIEVAALDKAQAETELARLAELLSAANTAYHTEDAPEISDAEYDALKRRNAAIEQRFPELKRSDSPSEQVGAPVADGFGKVRHAVSMLSLTNAFDAEDVTEFDARIRKYLGLGAKAPLAYTAEPKIDGLSLSLRYENGVLKQAATRGDGSVGENVTANARTIADIPHELKNAPDLLEVRGEVYMSHADFAALNARQAETGGKTFANPRNAAAGSLRQLDAEITRARPLRFFAYAWGALSTPLAETQKGAIDRLAELGFSTNPLTALCDGPNDMVAHYEQIEAQRATLGYDIDGVVYKVDDLALQERLGFRSTTPRWAIAHKFAAELAWTRLEGIDIQVGRTGALSPVARLQPVTVGGVVVSNATLHNEDYIKGLDSKGAEIRGGKDVRVGDWVQIYRAGDVIPKVADVDLSKRPEDAAPFVFPTTCPECGSDAIREPGDAVRRCTGGLICPAQAVEKLKHFVARGAFDIEGLGAKQVEQFYHDGWIAEPADIFTLKERYGSGVQQLKNREGWGPKSADNLFQAIEDKREIPMARLIFALGIRHVGEAASNLIALHYGDWDSFEAAMAEARGLEGPAWDDLIGVDGVGSVMAG
;
A
#
# COMPACT_ATOMS: atom_id res chain seq x y z
N MET A 1 14.93 -3.20 -18.55
CA MET A 1 13.50 -2.91 -18.24
C MET A 1 13.29 -1.40 -18.23
N THR A 2 12.12 -0.88 -18.59
CA THR A 2 11.84 0.57 -18.61
C THR A 2 11.99 1.25 -17.24
N SER A 3 11.85 0.47 -16.17
CA SER A 3 12.09 0.90 -14.78
C SER A 3 13.53 1.34 -14.48
N GLN A 4 14.46 0.99 -15.35
CA GLN A 4 15.89 1.26 -15.21
C GLN A 4 16.36 2.46 -16.04
N ILE A 5 15.50 3.02 -16.89
CA ILE A 5 15.87 4.15 -17.73
C ILE A 5 15.59 5.43 -16.93
N GLU A 6 16.54 6.36 -16.88
CA GLU A 6 16.30 7.65 -16.23
C GLU A 6 15.13 8.35 -16.90
N VAL A 7 14.31 9.07 -16.12
CA VAL A 7 13.08 9.70 -16.66
C VAL A 7 13.41 10.64 -17.82
N ALA A 8 14.59 11.27 -17.82
CA ALA A 8 15.08 12.13 -18.89
C ALA A 8 15.54 11.37 -20.16
N ALA A 9 15.84 10.07 -20.06
CA ALA A 9 16.34 9.23 -21.15
C ALA A 9 15.27 8.33 -21.78
N LEU A 10 14.07 8.24 -21.19
CA LEU A 10 12.96 7.48 -21.76
C LEU A 10 12.57 8.01 -23.16
N ASP A 11 12.30 7.10 -24.10
CA ASP A 11 11.51 7.40 -25.29
C ASP A 11 10.00 7.22 -25.02
N LYS A 12 9.15 7.55 -26.00
CA LYS A 12 7.70 7.53 -25.83
C LYS A 12 7.15 6.13 -25.52
N ALA A 13 7.61 5.10 -26.23
CA ALA A 13 7.15 3.71 -26.03
C ALA A 13 7.63 3.14 -24.69
N GLN A 14 8.85 3.49 -24.28
CA GLN A 14 9.39 3.11 -22.98
C GLN A 14 8.66 3.82 -21.83
N ALA A 15 8.29 5.09 -22.00
CA ALA A 15 7.51 5.83 -21.02
C ALA A 15 6.12 5.23 -20.82
N GLU A 16 5.45 4.83 -21.90
CA GLU A 16 4.13 4.17 -21.86
C GLU A 16 4.17 2.82 -21.12
N THR A 17 5.16 1.98 -21.45
CA THR A 17 5.38 0.70 -20.76
C THR A 17 5.69 0.90 -19.26
N GLU A 18 6.47 1.92 -18.91
CA GLU A 18 6.79 2.21 -17.52
C GLU A 18 5.58 2.76 -16.75
N LEU A 19 4.75 3.61 -17.36
CA LEU A 19 3.52 4.12 -16.75
C LEU A 19 2.54 2.97 -16.46
N ALA A 20 2.38 2.00 -17.36
CA ALA A 20 1.54 0.82 -17.12
C ALA A 20 2.05 -0.01 -15.92
N ARG A 21 3.36 -0.24 -15.84
CA ARG A 21 3.98 -0.98 -14.72
C ARG A 21 3.84 -0.24 -13.38
N LEU A 22 4.05 1.08 -13.38
CA LEU A 22 3.88 1.91 -12.19
C LEU A 22 2.42 1.95 -11.73
N ALA A 23 1.47 1.94 -12.68
CA ALA A 23 0.04 1.88 -12.40
C ALA A 23 -0.36 0.64 -11.59
N GLU A 24 0.06 -0.55 -12.02
CA GLU A 24 -0.23 -1.80 -11.33
C GLU A 24 0.39 -1.85 -9.92
N LEU A 25 1.66 -1.44 -9.78
CA LEU A 25 2.35 -1.47 -8.48
C LEU A 25 1.74 -0.50 -7.46
N LEU A 26 1.44 0.73 -7.89
CA LEU A 26 0.85 1.73 -7.00
C LEU A 26 -0.59 1.37 -6.62
N SER A 27 -1.35 0.75 -7.53
CA SER A 27 -2.71 0.24 -7.24
C SER A 27 -2.70 -0.91 -6.22
N ALA A 28 -1.81 -1.90 -6.42
CA ALA A 28 -1.64 -3.00 -5.48
C ALA A 28 -1.21 -2.49 -4.09
N ALA A 29 -0.28 -1.55 -4.06
CA ALA A 29 0.16 -0.90 -2.82
C ALA A 29 -0.96 -0.13 -2.11
N ASN A 30 -1.77 0.62 -2.85
CA ASN A 30 -2.94 1.33 -2.29
C ASN A 30 -3.93 0.34 -1.67
N THR A 31 -4.22 -0.79 -2.33
CA THR A 31 -5.13 -1.82 -1.80
C THR A 31 -4.60 -2.45 -0.52
N ALA A 32 -3.34 -2.92 -0.54
CA ALA A 32 -2.70 -3.52 0.63
C ALA A 32 -2.65 -2.55 1.84
N TYR A 33 -2.39 -1.27 1.57
CA TYR A 33 -2.25 -0.23 2.59
C TYR A 33 -3.59 0.30 3.11
N HIS A 34 -4.57 0.54 2.25
CA HIS A 34 -5.84 1.21 2.61
C HIS A 34 -7.02 0.26 2.83
N THR A 35 -7.00 -0.93 2.21
CA THR A 35 -8.10 -1.89 2.30
C THR A 35 -7.76 -3.02 3.26
N GLU A 36 -6.56 -3.58 3.16
CA GLU A 36 -6.14 -4.80 3.90
C GLU A 36 -5.42 -4.52 5.22
N ASP A 37 -5.01 -3.27 5.46
CA ASP A 37 -4.18 -2.87 6.61
C ASP A 37 -2.88 -3.72 6.73
N ALA A 38 -2.32 -4.12 5.59
CA ALA A 38 -1.21 -5.06 5.47
C ALA A 38 -0.25 -4.68 4.31
N PRO A 39 0.40 -3.50 4.34
CA PRO A 39 1.14 -2.99 3.20
C PRO A 39 2.41 -3.79 2.86
N GLU A 40 2.66 -3.98 1.55
CA GLU A 40 3.78 -4.77 1.01
C GLU A 40 4.98 -3.95 0.52
N ILE A 41 4.80 -2.66 0.16
CA ILE A 41 5.88 -1.75 -0.29
C ILE A 41 6.07 -0.49 0.59
N SER A 42 7.35 -0.13 0.76
CA SER A 42 7.86 1.05 1.46
C SER A 42 6.95 2.30 1.47
N ASP A 43 6.73 3.10 2.52
CA ASP A 43 6.17 4.46 2.29
C ASP A 43 7.08 5.26 1.36
N ALA A 44 8.40 5.18 1.59
CA ALA A 44 9.38 5.83 0.72
C ALA A 44 9.45 5.19 -0.67
N GLU A 45 9.18 3.88 -0.79
CA GLU A 45 9.16 3.22 -2.10
C GLU A 45 7.92 3.59 -2.87
N TYR A 46 6.75 3.56 -2.22
CA TYR A 46 5.51 4.07 -2.76
C TYR A 46 5.70 5.50 -3.24
N ASP A 47 6.31 6.35 -2.42
CA ASP A 47 6.60 7.74 -2.76
C ASP A 47 7.62 7.88 -3.91
N ALA A 48 8.64 7.02 -3.97
CA ALA A 48 9.60 7.01 -5.06
C ALA A 48 8.94 6.57 -6.38
N LEU A 49 8.11 5.54 -6.35
CA LEU A 49 7.31 5.07 -7.48
C LEU A 49 6.34 6.16 -7.94
N LYS A 50 5.65 6.83 -7.00
CA LYS A 50 4.73 7.94 -7.28
C LYS A 50 5.44 9.16 -7.87
N ARG A 51 6.62 9.52 -7.33
CA ARG A 51 7.48 10.58 -7.89
C ARG A 51 7.92 10.26 -9.31
N ARG A 52 8.37 9.01 -9.56
CA ARG A 52 8.75 8.56 -10.90
C ARG A 52 7.57 8.63 -11.87
N ASN A 53 6.39 8.17 -11.47
CA ASN A 53 5.17 8.26 -12.28
C ASN A 53 4.85 9.71 -12.65
N ALA A 54 4.83 10.61 -11.67
CA ALA A 54 4.56 12.03 -11.88
C ALA A 54 5.60 12.69 -12.81
N ALA A 55 6.88 12.35 -12.67
CA ALA A 55 7.95 12.88 -13.52
C ALA A 55 7.80 12.42 -14.98
N ILE A 56 7.36 11.18 -15.21
CA ILE A 56 7.10 10.66 -16.57
C ILE A 56 5.88 11.36 -17.17
N GLU A 57 4.77 11.47 -16.43
CA GLU A 57 3.56 12.17 -16.88
C GLU A 57 3.81 13.65 -17.19
N GLN A 58 4.68 14.31 -16.43
CA GLN A 58 5.07 15.69 -16.71
C GLN A 58 5.86 15.82 -18.02
N ARG A 59 6.69 14.83 -18.35
CA ARG A 59 7.50 14.81 -19.57
C ARG A 59 6.70 14.38 -20.80
N PHE A 60 5.73 13.48 -20.62
CA PHE A 60 4.86 12.96 -21.68
C PHE A 60 3.37 13.14 -21.30
N PRO A 61 2.84 14.36 -21.31
CA PRO A 61 1.46 14.63 -20.87
C PRO A 61 0.40 13.86 -21.67
N GLU A 62 0.68 13.56 -22.94
CA GLU A 62 -0.22 12.80 -23.82
C GLU A 62 -0.30 11.31 -23.50
N LEU A 63 0.65 10.77 -22.73
CA LEU A 63 0.66 9.37 -22.28
C LEU A 63 -0.02 9.17 -20.93
N LYS A 64 -0.59 10.23 -20.36
CA LYS A 64 -1.25 10.13 -19.07
C LYS A 64 -2.47 9.21 -19.17
N ARG A 65 -2.43 8.11 -18.42
CA ARG A 65 -3.48 7.10 -18.41
C ARG A 65 -4.69 7.59 -17.61
N SER A 66 -5.89 7.14 -18.01
CA SER A 66 -7.14 7.43 -17.30
C SER A 66 -7.23 6.78 -15.91
N ASP A 67 -6.50 5.68 -15.70
CA ASP A 67 -6.40 4.96 -14.43
C ASP A 67 -5.15 5.37 -13.63
N SER A 68 -4.51 6.49 -13.98
CA SER A 68 -3.24 6.89 -13.37
C SER A 68 -3.32 6.96 -11.85
N PRO A 69 -2.40 6.29 -11.11
CA PRO A 69 -2.32 6.41 -9.65
C PRO A 69 -1.97 7.82 -9.16
N SER A 70 -1.43 8.69 -10.03
CA SER A 70 -1.23 10.10 -9.67
C SER A 70 -2.56 10.83 -9.47
N GLU A 71 -3.63 10.29 -10.04
CA GLU A 71 -5.00 10.80 -9.97
C GLU A 71 -5.91 10.02 -9.00
N GLN A 72 -5.41 8.96 -8.37
CA GLN A 72 -6.15 8.18 -7.39
C GLN A 72 -5.90 8.67 -5.96
N VAL A 73 -6.92 8.54 -5.11
CA VAL A 73 -6.84 8.79 -3.67
C VAL A 73 -7.27 7.52 -2.95
N GLY A 74 -6.48 7.06 -1.98
CA GLY A 74 -6.86 5.92 -1.14
C GLY A 74 -7.10 4.63 -1.93
N ALA A 75 -8.06 3.83 -1.48
CA ALA A 75 -8.49 2.60 -2.18
C ALA A 75 -10.00 2.37 -2.00
N PRO A 76 -10.65 1.58 -2.88
CA PRO A 76 -12.04 1.21 -2.74
C PRO A 76 -12.34 0.54 -1.38
N VAL A 77 -13.53 0.80 -0.87
CA VAL A 77 -14.01 0.26 0.42
C VAL A 77 -14.26 -1.25 0.35
N ALA A 78 -13.98 -1.96 1.45
CA ALA A 78 -14.21 -3.40 1.55
C ALA A 78 -15.70 -3.74 1.74
N ASP A 79 -16.09 -4.96 1.37
CA ASP A 79 -17.43 -5.50 1.64
C ASP A 79 -17.64 -5.75 3.15
N GLY A 80 -18.82 -5.40 3.66
CA GLY A 80 -19.23 -5.61 5.07
C GLY A 80 -19.66 -4.33 5.81
N PHE A 81 -19.14 -3.16 5.43
CA PHE A 81 -19.60 -1.86 5.95
C PHE A 81 -20.49 -1.14 4.92
N GLY A 82 -21.46 -0.36 5.40
CA GLY A 82 -22.23 0.52 4.53
C GLY A 82 -21.35 1.59 3.88
N LYS A 83 -21.59 1.95 2.62
CA LYS A 83 -20.81 2.97 1.90
C LYS A 83 -21.36 4.37 2.15
N VAL A 84 -20.47 5.35 2.34
CA VAL A 84 -20.82 6.78 2.54
C VAL A 84 -20.10 7.62 1.50
N ARG A 85 -20.84 8.40 0.71
CA ARG A 85 -20.25 9.39 -0.19
C ARG A 85 -19.91 10.66 0.59
N HIS A 86 -18.68 11.12 0.48
CA HIS A 86 -18.23 12.38 1.07
C HIS A 86 -18.84 13.56 0.31
N ALA A 87 -19.34 14.57 1.04
CA ALA A 87 -19.92 15.78 0.43
C ALA A 87 -18.85 16.66 -0.23
N VAL A 88 -17.67 16.70 0.39
CA VAL A 88 -16.44 17.28 -0.16
C VAL A 88 -15.43 16.14 -0.24
N SER A 89 -14.70 15.96 -1.33
CA SER A 89 -13.72 14.87 -1.42
C SER A 89 -12.63 14.99 -0.35
N MET A 90 -12.20 13.85 0.19
CA MET A 90 -11.01 13.74 1.04
C MET A 90 -9.81 13.43 0.15
N LEU A 91 -8.93 14.41 -0.01
CA LEU A 91 -7.77 14.32 -0.91
C LEU A 91 -6.51 13.85 -0.18
N SER A 92 -5.47 13.54 -0.96
CA SER A 92 -4.13 13.27 -0.44
C SER A 92 -3.30 14.55 -0.35
N LEU A 93 -2.07 14.45 0.17
CA LEU A 93 -1.08 15.53 0.15
C LEU A 93 0.04 15.21 -0.85
N THR A 94 0.67 16.26 -1.37
CA THR A 94 1.97 16.13 -2.05
C THR A 94 3.06 15.95 -0.98
N ASN A 95 4.11 15.19 -1.26
CA ASN A 95 5.20 14.95 -0.31
C ASN A 95 6.43 15.81 -0.64
N ALA A 96 7.12 16.24 0.42
CA ALA A 96 8.46 16.82 0.44
C ALA A 96 9.36 15.91 1.30
N PHE A 97 10.63 15.80 0.94
CA PHE A 97 11.61 14.96 1.64
C PHE A 97 12.81 15.76 2.17
N ASP A 98 13.05 16.94 1.64
CA ASP A 98 14.14 17.83 2.04
C ASP A 98 13.68 19.29 2.16
N ALA A 99 14.57 20.14 2.68
CA ALA A 99 14.29 21.56 2.92
C ALA A 99 14.14 22.34 1.59
N GLU A 100 14.81 21.87 0.54
CA GLU A 100 14.72 22.41 -0.81
C GLU A 100 13.30 22.25 -1.37
N ASP A 101 12.68 21.08 -1.22
CA ASP A 101 11.28 20.82 -1.62
C ASP A 101 10.30 21.83 -0.97
N VAL A 102 10.52 22.18 0.30
CA VAL A 102 9.71 23.16 1.06
C VAL A 102 9.90 24.57 0.50
N THR A 103 11.14 24.93 0.18
CA THR A 103 11.47 26.23 -0.44
C THR A 103 10.84 26.35 -1.83
N GLU A 104 10.88 25.28 -2.62
CA GLU A 104 10.22 25.24 -3.94
C GLU A 104 8.70 25.34 -3.83
N PHE A 105 8.10 24.70 -2.81
CA PHE A 105 6.67 24.79 -2.55
C PHE A 105 6.22 26.23 -2.28
N ASP A 106 6.91 26.95 -1.39
CA ASP A 106 6.64 28.38 -1.13
C ASP A 106 6.81 29.22 -2.40
N ALA A 107 7.89 29.02 -3.15
CA ALA A 107 8.14 29.75 -4.40
C ALA A 107 7.03 29.53 -5.44
N ARG A 108 6.51 28.30 -5.57
CA ARG A 108 5.38 27.99 -6.47
C ARG A 108 4.11 28.68 -6.04
N ILE A 109 3.80 28.74 -4.75
CA ILE A 109 2.62 29.44 -4.21
C ILE A 109 2.73 30.94 -4.48
N ARG A 110 3.86 31.55 -4.15
CA ARG A 110 4.08 32.99 -4.38
C ARG A 110 3.91 33.35 -5.84
N LYS A 111 4.50 32.56 -6.73
CA LYS A 111 4.37 32.74 -8.19
C LYS A 111 2.92 32.66 -8.64
N TYR A 112 2.15 31.67 -8.16
CA TYR A 112 0.74 31.50 -8.51
C TYR A 112 -0.11 32.69 -8.03
N LEU A 113 0.17 33.19 -6.82
CA LEU A 113 -0.57 34.30 -6.22
C LEU A 113 -0.11 35.69 -6.69
N GLY A 114 0.98 35.77 -7.46
CA GLY A 114 1.59 37.04 -7.88
C GLY A 114 2.29 37.78 -6.73
N LEU A 115 2.72 37.08 -5.69
CA LEU A 115 3.39 37.64 -4.52
C LEU A 115 4.89 37.80 -4.77
N GLY A 116 5.47 38.88 -4.25
CA GLY A 116 6.91 39.08 -4.24
C GLY A 116 7.61 38.07 -3.31
N ALA A 117 8.90 37.82 -3.56
CA ALA A 117 9.72 36.88 -2.77
C ALA A 117 9.78 37.20 -1.27
N LYS A 118 9.54 38.46 -0.88
CA LYS A 118 9.53 38.92 0.51
C LYS A 118 8.15 39.33 1.03
N ALA A 119 7.08 39.08 0.27
CA ALA A 119 5.73 39.38 0.75
C ALA A 119 5.40 38.47 1.96
N PRO A 120 4.68 38.95 2.99
CA PRO A 120 4.26 38.09 4.08
C PRO A 120 3.40 36.93 3.57
N LEU A 121 3.70 35.71 3.99
CA LEU A 121 2.90 34.53 3.69
C LEU A 121 3.07 33.51 4.82
N ALA A 122 2.05 33.43 5.66
CA ALA A 122 2.04 32.56 6.82
C ALA A 122 1.55 31.16 6.46
N TYR A 123 2.11 30.18 7.15
CA TYR A 123 1.75 28.78 7.04
C TYR A 123 1.41 28.22 8.43
N THR A 124 0.38 27.39 8.52
CA THR A 124 0.21 26.50 9.67
C THR A 124 1.08 25.26 9.47
N ALA A 125 1.88 24.91 10.46
CA ALA A 125 2.67 23.68 10.51
C ALA A 125 2.15 22.78 11.64
N GLU A 126 1.75 21.55 11.31
CA GLU A 126 1.15 20.60 12.25
C GLU A 126 1.77 19.20 12.08
N PRO A 127 1.91 18.39 13.15
CA PRO A 127 2.41 17.03 13.02
C PRO A 127 1.53 16.18 12.10
N LYS A 128 2.16 15.42 11.20
CA LYS A 128 1.47 14.45 10.36
C LYS A 128 1.27 13.16 11.18
N ILE A 129 0.08 13.02 11.76
CA ILE A 129 -0.29 11.87 12.60
C ILE A 129 -0.32 10.60 11.76
N ASP A 130 0.32 9.55 12.26
CA ASP A 130 0.29 8.23 11.61
C ASP A 130 -0.88 7.40 12.13
N GLY A 131 -2.01 7.46 11.42
CA GLY A 131 -3.24 6.79 11.81
C GLY A 131 -4.18 6.51 10.64
N LEU A 132 -5.49 6.51 10.92
CA LEU A 132 -6.54 6.38 9.91
C LEU A 132 -7.41 7.64 9.86
N SER A 133 -7.47 8.28 8.69
CA SER A 133 -8.29 9.46 8.49
C SER A 133 -9.79 9.16 8.64
N LEU A 134 -10.48 10.02 9.39
CA LEU A 134 -11.89 9.91 9.71
C LEU A 134 -12.60 11.24 9.46
N SER A 135 -13.76 11.18 8.80
CA SER A 135 -14.68 12.30 8.62
C SER A 135 -15.89 12.14 9.55
N LEU A 136 -16.26 13.22 10.24
CA LEU A 136 -17.35 13.28 11.21
C LEU A 136 -18.34 14.37 10.81
N ARG A 137 -19.55 13.97 10.42
CA ARG A 137 -20.61 14.90 10.02
C ARG A 137 -21.58 15.15 11.18
N TYR A 138 -21.66 16.41 11.57
CA TYR A 138 -22.59 16.95 12.55
C TYR A 138 -23.68 17.74 11.85
N GLU A 139 -24.93 17.52 12.25
CA GLU A 139 -26.07 18.32 11.81
C GLU A 139 -26.80 18.86 13.04
N ASN A 140 -26.97 20.18 13.09
CA ASN A 140 -27.48 20.91 14.25
C ASN A 140 -26.74 20.52 15.55
N GLY A 141 -25.42 20.40 15.45
CA GLY A 141 -24.54 20.02 16.55
C GLY A 141 -24.55 18.53 16.92
N VAL A 142 -25.34 17.66 16.29
CA VAL A 142 -25.40 16.22 16.66
C VAL A 142 -24.64 15.36 15.66
N LEU A 143 -23.78 14.45 16.12
CA LEU A 143 -23.04 13.51 15.26
C LEU A 143 -24.01 12.57 14.52
N LYS A 144 -24.16 12.77 13.22
CA LYS A 144 -25.04 11.97 12.35
C LYS A 144 -24.32 10.83 11.66
N GLN A 145 -23.07 11.05 11.25
CA GLN A 145 -22.35 10.10 10.43
C GLN A 145 -20.85 10.21 10.65
N ALA A 146 -20.16 9.06 10.68
CA ALA A 146 -18.72 9.00 10.58
C ALA A 146 -18.32 8.07 9.42
N ALA A 147 -17.31 8.48 8.65
CA ALA A 147 -16.85 7.73 7.50
C ALA A 147 -15.32 7.71 7.40
N THR A 148 -14.75 6.55 7.07
CA THR A 148 -13.32 6.45 6.71
C THR A 148 -13.06 7.19 5.40
N ARG A 149 -11.79 7.41 5.05
CA ARG A 149 -11.44 8.06 3.78
C ARG A 149 -11.89 7.26 2.55
N GLY A 150 -11.69 5.94 2.57
CA GLY A 150 -11.85 5.07 1.39
C GLY A 150 -11.08 5.60 0.19
N ASP A 151 -11.76 5.77 -0.96
CA ASP A 151 -11.17 6.28 -2.21
C ASP A 151 -11.13 7.82 -2.29
N GLY A 152 -11.42 8.50 -1.17
CA GLY A 152 -11.54 9.95 -1.09
C GLY A 152 -12.90 10.50 -1.54
N SER A 153 -13.67 9.75 -2.34
CA SER A 153 -15.05 10.09 -2.72
C SER A 153 -16.08 9.29 -1.94
N VAL A 154 -15.76 8.03 -1.61
CA VAL A 154 -16.60 7.09 -0.89
C VAL A 154 -15.78 6.41 0.20
N GLY A 155 -16.30 6.45 1.43
CA GLY A 155 -15.74 5.82 2.63
C GLY A 155 -16.64 4.75 3.25
N GLU A 156 -16.11 4.05 4.25
CA GLU A 156 -16.86 3.06 5.04
C GLU A 156 -17.62 3.76 6.17
N ASN A 157 -18.89 3.43 6.37
CA ASN A 157 -19.68 3.93 7.48
C ASN A 157 -19.23 3.29 8.80
N VAL A 158 -18.53 4.06 9.62
CA VAL A 158 -18.01 3.66 10.93
C VAL A 158 -18.65 4.48 12.06
N THR A 159 -19.89 4.95 11.86
CA THR A 159 -20.59 5.84 12.81
C THR A 159 -20.73 5.23 14.21
N ALA A 160 -21.08 3.94 14.29
CA ALA A 160 -21.22 3.25 15.57
C ALA A 160 -19.87 3.16 16.31
N ASN A 161 -18.80 2.84 15.58
CA ASN A 161 -17.44 2.71 16.09
C ASN A 161 -16.88 4.06 16.54
N ALA A 162 -17.01 5.10 15.72
CA ALA A 162 -16.55 6.45 16.04
C ALA A 162 -17.21 7.00 17.32
N ARG A 163 -18.48 6.70 17.57
CA ARG A 163 -19.18 7.08 18.82
C ARG A 163 -18.58 6.45 20.08
N THR A 164 -17.75 5.41 19.95
CA THR A 164 -17.09 4.79 21.12
C THR A 164 -15.78 5.47 21.50
N ILE A 165 -15.25 6.35 20.65
CA ILE A 165 -14.01 7.09 20.88
C ILE A 165 -14.29 8.27 21.81
N ALA A 166 -13.63 8.32 22.96
CA ALA A 166 -13.87 9.34 23.98
C ALA A 166 -13.57 10.77 23.52
N ASP A 167 -12.56 10.93 22.64
CA ASP A 167 -12.14 12.22 22.09
C ASP A 167 -13.14 12.82 21.07
N ILE A 168 -14.17 12.07 20.67
CA ILE A 168 -15.16 12.51 19.67
C ILE A 168 -16.44 12.95 20.39
N PRO A 169 -16.75 14.26 20.43
CA PRO A 169 -18.00 14.74 21.02
C PRO A 169 -19.22 14.22 20.26
N HIS A 170 -20.25 13.75 20.95
CA HIS A 170 -21.50 13.32 20.30
C HIS A 170 -22.41 14.51 19.98
N GLU A 171 -22.30 15.56 20.78
CA GLU A 171 -23.04 16.82 20.66
C GLU A 171 -22.08 18.00 20.77
N LEU A 172 -22.26 19.00 19.91
CA LEU A 172 -21.50 20.23 19.85
C LEU A 172 -22.42 21.41 20.17
N LYS A 173 -21.92 22.34 20.99
CA LYS A 173 -22.61 23.60 21.29
C LYS A 173 -22.05 24.71 20.41
N ASN A 174 -22.91 25.60 19.93
CA ASN A 174 -22.54 26.72 19.06
C ASN A 174 -21.81 26.28 17.77
N ALA A 175 -22.05 25.06 17.29
CA ALA A 175 -21.54 24.60 16.00
C ALA A 175 -22.39 25.19 14.85
N PRO A 176 -21.83 25.30 13.64
CA PRO A 176 -22.62 25.53 12.43
C PRO A 176 -23.71 24.46 12.27
N ASP A 177 -24.82 24.80 11.62
CA ASP A 177 -25.93 23.89 11.34
C ASP A 177 -25.47 22.63 10.60
N LEU A 178 -24.48 22.78 9.72
CA LEU A 178 -23.74 21.69 9.11
C LEU A 178 -22.26 21.86 9.37
N LEU A 179 -21.64 20.86 10.00
CA LEU A 179 -20.20 20.81 10.25
C LEU A 179 -19.67 19.41 9.97
N GLU A 180 -18.78 19.28 8.98
CA GLU A 180 -17.96 18.10 8.78
C GLU A 180 -16.56 18.34 9.36
N VAL A 181 -16.17 17.60 10.40
CA VAL A 181 -14.82 17.64 11.00
C VAL A 181 -13.99 16.48 10.44
N ARG A 182 -12.75 16.76 10.07
CA ARG A 182 -11.77 15.77 9.61
C ARG A 182 -10.61 15.69 10.56
N GLY A 183 -10.18 14.47 10.82
CA GLY A 183 -9.08 14.21 11.73
C GLY A 183 -8.48 12.84 11.51
N GLU A 184 -7.55 12.49 12.39
CA GLU A 184 -6.87 11.20 12.37
C GLU A 184 -7.24 10.40 13.62
N VAL A 185 -7.69 9.16 13.43
CA VAL A 185 -7.81 8.18 14.50
C VAL A 185 -6.47 7.50 14.68
N TYR A 186 -5.95 7.49 15.90
CA TYR A 186 -4.65 6.91 16.23
C TYR A 186 -4.68 6.16 17.55
N MET A 187 -3.58 5.49 17.88
CA MET A 187 -3.38 4.78 19.14
C MET A 187 -2.05 5.22 19.76
N SER A 188 -2.02 5.47 21.07
CA SER A 188 -0.78 5.81 21.75
C SER A 188 0.15 4.60 21.86
N HIS A 189 1.46 4.81 22.01
CA HIS A 189 2.44 3.73 22.18
C HIS A 189 2.13 2.86 23.40
N ALA A 190 1.73 3.48 24.52
CA ALA A 190 1.38 2.76 25.74
C ALA A 190 0.12 1.91 25.55
N ASP A 191 -0.90 2.48 24.90
CA ASP A 191 -2.15 1.82 24.59
C ASP A 191 -1.97 0.64 23.62
N PHE A 192 -1.14 0.82 22.60
CA PHE A 192 -0.75 -0.22 21.65
C PHE A 192 -0.01 -1.37 22.33
N ALA A 193 0.98 -1.07 23.18
CA ALA A 193 1.71 -2.08 23.93
C ALA A 193 0.77 -2.89 24.84
N ALA A 194 -0.12 -2.21 25.57
CA ALA A 194 -1.13 -2.85 26.42
C ALA A 194 -2.13 -3.68 25.61
N LEU A 195 -2.46 -3.25 24.39
CA LEU A 195 -3.33 -4.00 23.49
C LEU A 195 -2.71 -5.31 23.04
N ASN A 196 -1.46 -5.25 22.59
CA ASN A 196 -0.73 -6.41 22.11
C ASN A 196 -0.42 -7.40 23.23
N ALA A 197 -0.10 -6.92 24.45
CA ALA A 197 0.06 -7.79 25.61
C ALA A 197 -1.21 -8.60 25.89
N ARG A 198 -2.38 -7.94 25.93
CA ARG A 198 -3.68 -8.62 26.12
C ARG A 198 -3.98 -9.63 25.01
N GLN A 199 -3.66 -9.31 23.75
CA GLN A 199 -3.85 -10.24 22.62
C GLN A 199 -2.92 -11.45 22.73
N ALA A 200 -1.67 -11.25 23.12
CA ALA A 200 -0.72 -12.35 23.30
C ALA A 200 -1.15 -13.30 24.43
N GLU A 201 -1.64 -12.77 25.55
CA GLU A 201 -2.14 -13.55 26.68
C GLU A 201 -3.36 -14.43 26.31
N THR A 202 -4.22 -13.95 25.41
CA THR A 202 -5.41 -14.68 24.97
C THR A 202 -5.18 -15.53 23.71
N GLY A 203 -3.94 -15.59 23.20
CA GLY A 203 -3.60 -16.31 21.96
C GLY A 203 -4.14 -15.64 20.69
N GLY A 204 -4.57 -14.38 20.78
CA GLY A 204 -5.04 -13.57 19.66
C GLY A 204 -3.89 -13.03 18.79
N LYS A 205 -4.24 -12.58 17.58
CA LYS A 205 -3.29 -11.95 16.65
C LYS A 205 -2.87 -10.57 17.19
N THR A 206 -1.57 -10.34 17.30
CA THR A 206 -0.99 -9.03 17.62
C THR A 206 -0.95 -8.13 16.39
N PHE A 207 -0.96 -6.83 16.61
CA PHE A 207 -0.79 -5.83 15.57
C PHE A 207 0.68 -5.47 15.38
N ALA A 208 1.09 -5.20 14.14
CA ALA A 208 2.46 -4.87 13.82
C ALA A 208 2.87 -3.49 14.35
N ASN A 209 2.00 -2.50 14.24
CA ASN A 209 2.25 -1.10 14.60
C ASN A 209 0.96 -0.41 15.14
N PRO A 210 1.06 0.80 15.72
CA PRO A 210 -0.09 1.57 16.18
C PRO A 210 -1.09 1.98 15.08
N ARG A 211 -0.65 2.27 13.85
CA ARG A 211 -1.52 2.65 12.73
C ARG A 211 -2.50 1.52 12.35
N ASN A 212 -1.99 0.32 12.10
CA ASN A 212 -2.75 -0.88 11.81
C ASN A 212 -3.62 -1.30 12.99
N ALA A 213 -3.11 -1.13 14.21
CA ALA A 213 -3.91 -1.32 15.41
C ALA A 213 -5.10 -0.35 15.44
N ALA A 214 -4.90 0.92 15.09
CA ALA A 214 -5.95 1.92 15.03
C ALA A 214 -6.98 1.62 13.92
N ALA A 215 -6.51 1.36 12.71
CA ALA A 215 -7.35 1.03 11.56
C ALA A 215 -8.18 -0.23 11.80
N GLY A 216 -7.53 -1.33 12.19
CA GLY A 216 -8.19 -2.59 12.52
C GLY A 216 -9.13 -2.47 13.71
N SER A 217 -8.81 -1.66 14.72
CA SER A 217 -9.69 -1.44 15.88
C SER A 217 -10.92 -0.60 15.54
N LEU A 218 -10.81 0.34 14.61
CA LEU A 218 -11.94 1.16 14.16
C LEU A 218 -12.88 0.37 13.24
N ARG A 219 -12.33 -0.47 12.36
CA ARG A 219 -13.05 -1.23 11.34
C ARG A 219 -13.56 -2.57 11.86
N GLN A 220 -14.25 -2.55 13.01
CA GLN A 220 -14.89 -3.73 13.60
C GLN A 220 -16.40 -3.72 13.33
N LEU A 221 -16.96 -4.85 12.87
CA LEU A 221 -18.41 -4.96 12.63
C LEU A 221 -19.22 -4.77 13.93
N ASP A 222 -18.66 -5.21 15.06
CA ASP A 222 -19.20 -4.94 16.39
C ASP A 222 -18.46 -3.76 17.04
N ALA A 223 -19.19 -2.66 17.25
CA ALA A 223 -18.66 -1.46 17.87
C ALA A 223 -18.26 -1.65 19.34
N GLU A 224 -18.76 -2.67 20.04
CA GLU A 224 -18.31 -2.99 21.40
C GLU A 224 -16.85 -3.46 21.42
N ILE A 225 -16.39 -4.09 20.34
CA ILE A 225 -14.97 -4.42 20.18
C ILE A 225 -14.18 -3.12 20.09
N THR A 226 -14.60 -2.16 19.26
CA THR A 226 -13.95 -0.84 19.17
C THR A 226 -13.94 -0.12 20.52
N ARG A 227 -15.04 -0.15 21.29
CA ARG A 227 -15.11 0.47 22.62
C ARG A 227 -14.04 -0.05 23.59
N ALA A 228 -13.69 -1.33 23.49
CA ALA A 228 -12.65 -1.94 24.32
C ALA A 228 -11.21 -1.60 23.85
N ARG A 229 -11.07 -0.94 22.70
CA ARG A 229 -9.80 -0.50 22.12
C ARG A 229 -9.58 0.99 22.45
N PRO A 230 -8.41 1.37 23.00
CA PRO A 230 -8.10 2.74 23.39
C PRO A 230 -7.75 3.63 22.18
N LEU A 231 -8.74 3.90 21.33
CA LEU A 231 -8.59 4.81 20.20
C LEU A 231 -8.65 6.27 20.66
N ARG A 232 -7.88 7.11 19.98
CA ARG A 232 -7.84 8.56 20.16
C ARG A 232 -8.08 9.27 18.84
N PHE A 233 -8.43 10.57 18.90
CA PHE A 233 -8.71 11.37 17.72
C PHE A 233 -8.11 12.78 17.81
N PHE A 234 -7.44 13.22 16.75
CA PHE A 234 -7.04 14.62 16.58
C PHE A 234 -7.77 15.24 15.39
N ALA A 235 -8.46 16.36 15.61
CA ALA A 235 -9.04 17.15 14.54
C ALA A 235 -7.99 18.07 13.90
N TYR A 236 -7.93 18.13 12.57
CA TYR A 236 -6.95 18.95 11.83
C TYR A 236 -7.55 19.71 10.63
N ALA A 237 -8.77 19.38 10.20
CA ALA A 237 -9.43 20.01 9.06
C ALA A 237 -10.95 19.85 9.13
N TRP A 238 -11.63 20.30 8.08
CA TRP A 238 -13.07 20.21 7.90
C TRP A 238 -13.41 19.89 6.44
N GLY A 239 -14.65 19.47 6.22
CA GLY A 239 -15.24 19.28 4.89
C GLY A 239 -16.38 20.25 4.65
N ALA A 240 -17.59 19.74 4.43
CA ALA A 240 -18.78 20.58 4.25
C ALA A 240 -19.09 21.42 5.51
N LEU A 241 -19.37 22.71 5.29
CA LEU A 241 -19.73 23.68 6.32
C LEU A 241 -20.94 24.51 5.88
N SER A 242 -21.85 24.83 6.80
CA SER A 242 -22.88 25.85 6.56
C SER A 242 -22.38 27.28 6.77
N THR A 243 -21.38 27.45 7.65
CA THR A 243 -20.79 28.75 8.00
C THR A 243 -19.28 28.57 8.19
N PRO A 244 -18.43 29.50 7.71
CA PRO A 244 -16.99 29.44 7.92
C PRO A 244 -16.62 29.35 9.41
N LEU A 245 -15.59 28.57 9.74
CA LEU A 245 -15.09 28.43 11.12
C LEU A 245 -14.22 29.62 11.54
N ALA A 246 -13.44 30.16 10.60
CA ALA A 246 -12.56 31.32 10.76
C ALA A 246 -12.14 31.86 9.39
N GLU A 247 -11.30 32.89 9.37
CA GLU A 247 -10.63 33.42 8.17
C GLU A 247 -9.27 32.73 7.90
N THR A 248 -8.70 32.08 8.93
CA THR A 248 -7.40 31.41 8.86
C THR A 248 -7.46 29.93 9.27
N GLN A 249 -6.53 29.13 8.79
CA GLN A 249 -6.35 27.72 9.13
C GLN A 249 -6.13 27.56 10.63
N LYS A 250 -5.21 28.35 11.22
CA LYS A 250 -4.97 28.32 12.66
C LYS A 250 -6.22 28.69 13.45
N GLY A 251 -6.95 29.73 13.02
CA GLY A 251 -8.20 30.15 13.65
C GLY A 251 -9.27 29.06 13.58
N ALA A 252 -9.35 28.32 12.48
CA ALA A 252 -10.29 27.22 12.33
C ALA A 252 -9.92 26.02 13.23
N ILE A 253 -8.63 25.71 13.40
CA ILE A 253 -8.16 24.70 14.36
C ILE A 253 -8.51 25.12 15.79
N ASP A 254 -8.30 26.39 16.14
CA ASP A 254 -8.68 26.92 17.46
C ASP A 254 -10.20 26.83 17.67
N ARG A 255 -10.99 27.11 16.63
CA ARG A 255 -12.44 26.95 16.67
C ARG A 255 -12.86 25.49 16.88
N LEU A 256 -12.17 24.52 16.28
CA LEU A 256 -12.42 23.09 16.53
C LEU A 256 -12.10 22.71 17.98
N ALA A 257 -11.02 23.25 18.56
CA ALA A 257 -10.71 23.05 19.97
C ALA A 257 -11.80 23.62 20.90
N GLU A 258 -12.30 24.83 20.62
CA GLU A 258 -13.43 25.43 21.35
C GLU A 258 -14.72 24.62 21.26
N LEU A 259 -14.94 23.92 20.15
CA LEU A 259 -16.09 23.03 19.96
C LEU A 259 -15.94 21.70 20.73
N GLY A 260 -14.78 21.45 21.34
CA GLY A 260 -14.54 20.29 22.20
C GLY A 260 -13.73 19.17 21.57
N PHE A 261 -13.11 19.40 20.41
CA PHE A 261 -12.20 18.43 19.80
C PHE A 261 -10.78 18.55 20.36
N SER A 262 -10.11 17.42 20.52
CA SER A 262 -8.67 17.41 20.70
C SER A 262 -7.96 17.88 19.42
N THR A 263 -7.10 18.87 19.54
CA THR A 263 -6.20 19.36 18.47
C THR A 263 -4.75 19.19 18.90
N ASN A 264 -3.81 19.13 17.95
CA ASN A 264 -2.42 18.86 18.30
C ASN A 264 -1.73 20.13 18.85
N PRO A 265 -1.15 20.09 20.07
CA PRO A 265 -0.51 21.26 20.69
C PRO A 265 0.76 21.74 19.99
N LEU A 266 1.35 20.92 19.11
CA LEU A 266 2.52 21.29 18.30
C LEU A 266 2.13 22.03 17.00
N THR A 267 0.85 22.33 16.81
CA THR A 267 0.38 23.14 15.68
C THR A 267 0.84 24.59 15.86
N ALA A 268 1.70 25.07 14.96
CA ALA A 268 2.30 26.41 15.04
C ALA A 268 2.08 27.20 13.74
N LEU A 269 2.20 28.53 13.85
CA LEU A 269 2.25 29.44 12.69
C LEU A 269 3.70 29.71 12.33
N CYS A 270 4.03 29.64 11.04
CA CYS A 270 5.37 29.84 10.48
C CYS A 270 5.35 30.96 9.44
N ASP A 271 6.30 31.89 9.48
CA ASP A 271 6.45 32.94 8.45
C ASP A 271 7.45 32.50 7.38
N GLY A 272 6.95 31.69 6.45
CA GLY A 272 7.72 31.19 5.31
C GLY A 272 8.60 29.97 5.59
N PRO A 273 9.46 29.59 4.62
CA PRO A 273 10.12 28.27 4.60
C PRO A 273 11.13 28.05 5.72
N ASN A 274 11.86 29.07 6.15
CA ASN A 274 12.84 28.93 7.23
C ASN A 274 12.18 28.52 8.55
N ASP A 275 11.06 29.17 8.91
CA ASP A 275 10.30 28.84 10.10
C ASP A 275 9.66 27.44 10.00
N MET A 276 9.17 27.07 8.80
CA MET A 276 8.61 25.74 8.55
C MET A 276 9.65 24.63 8.77
N VAL A 277 10.88 24.82 8.26
CA VAL A 277 11.98 23.85 8.43
C VAL A 277 12.44 23.81 9.89
N ALA A 278 12.60 24.97 10.54
CA ALA A 278 12.99 25.01 11.96
C ALA A 278 11.96 24.31 12.86
N HIS A 279 10.66 24.46 12.59
CA HIS A 279 9.61 23.76 13.32
C HIS A 279 9.62 22.25 13.06
N TYR A 280 9.92 21.84 11.83
CA TYR A 280 10.11 20.43 11.49
C TYR A 280 11.25 19.79 12.29
N GLU A 281 12.41 20.45 12.39
CA GLU A 281 13.55 19.95 13.17
C GLU A 281 13.21 19.83 14.67
N GLN A 282 12.42 20.77 15.20
CA GLN A 282 11.95 20.71 16.58
C GLN A 282 11.00 19.53 16.83
N ILE A 283 10.09 19.24 15.90
CA ILE A 283 9.19 18.08 16.00
C ILE A 283 9.98 16.78 15.82
N GLU A 284 10.92 16.73 14.87
CA GLU A 284 11.78 15.57 14.64
C GLU A 284 12.55 15.18 15.91
N ALA A 285 13.15 16.15 16.58
CA ALA A 285 13.88 15.93 17.83
C ALA A 285 12.98 15.40 18.98
N GLN A 286 11.68 15.72 18.95
CA GLN A 286 10.71 15.28 19.95
C GLN A 286 10.04 13.95 19.61
N ARG A 287 10.14 13.48 18.35
CA ARG A 287 9.40 12.34 17.79
C ARG A 287 9.35 11.13 18.71
N ALA A 288 10.49 10.73 19.27
CA ALA A 288 10.60 9.55 20.14
C ALA A 288 9.88 9.69 21.51
N THR A 289 9.47 10.90 21.89
CA THR A 289 8.90 11.22 23.22
C THR A 289 7.42 11.61 23.19
N LEU A 290 6.81 11.72 22.01
CA LEU A 290 5.42 12.16 21.84
C LEU A 290 4.39 11.16 22.38
N GLY A 291 4.77 9.88 22.45
CA GLY A 291 3.88 8.79 22.90
C GLY A 291 2.86 8.35 21.84
N TYR A 292 2.99 8.81 20.60
CA TYR A 292 2.24 8.39 19.43
C TYR A 292 3.10 8.57 18.17
N ASP A 293 2.74 7.87 17.09
CA ASP A 293 3.51 7.91 15.85
C ASP A 293 3.13 9.11 14.98
N ILE A 294 4.16 9.72 14.41
CA ILE A 294 4.09 10.75 13.37
C ILE A 294 5.10 10.40 12.28
N ASP A 295 4.76 10.74 11.03
CA ASP A 295 5.60 10.45 9.86
C ASP A 295 6.09 11.71 9.13
N GLY A 296 5.79 12.90 9.67
CA GLY A 296 6.29 14.17 9.17
C GLY A 296 5.60 15.38 9.77
N VAL A 297 5.65 16.50 9.05
CA VAL A 297 4.93 17.75 9.33
C VAL A 297 4.14 18.16 8.10
N VAL A 298 2.89 18.56 8.28
CA VAL A 298 2.04 19.11 7.22
C VAL A 298 2.10 20.63 7.29
N TYR A 299 2.44 21.26 6.17
CA TYR A 299 2.36 22.72 6.01
C TYR A 299 1.12 23.09 5.19
N LYS A 300 0.38 24.10 5.63
CA LYS A 300 -0.81 24.64 4.96
C LYS A 300 -0.73 26.15 4.91
N VAL A 301 -1.04 26.78 3.78
CA VAL A 301 -1.21 28.25 3.72
C VAL A 301 -2.25 28.67 4.75
N ASP A 302 -1.93 29.62 5.63
CA ASP A 302 -2.79 29.94 6.76
C ASP A 302 -4.06 30.72 6.34
N ASP A 303 -3.97 31.64 5.39
CA ASP A 303 -5.13 32.40 4.91
C ASP A 303 -6.05 31.53 4.03
N LEU A 304 -7.32 31.37 4.44
CA LEU A 304 -8.29 30.51 3.76
C LEU A 304 -8.75 31.07 2.41
N ALA A 305 -8.79 32.40 2.25
CA ALA A 305 -9.10 33.01 0.96
C ALA A 305 -7.97 32.74 -0.06
N LEU A 306 -6.72 32.63 0.41
CA LEU A 306 -5.62 32.18 -0.46
C LEU A 306 -5.72 30.69 -0.79
N GLN A 307 -6.15 29.84 0.15
CA GLN A 307 -6.41 28.42 -0.15
C GLN A 307 -7.47 28.25 -1.23
N GLU A 308 -8.59 28.98 -1.16
CA GLU A 308 -9.65 28.97 -2.18
C GLU A 308 -9.12 29.37 -3.56
N ARG A 309 -8.31 30.44 -3.63
CA ARG A 309 -7.69 30.91 -4.89
C ARG A 309 -6.71 29.90 -5.48
N LEU A 310 -5.91 29.24 -4.63
CA LEU A 310 -4.96 28.21 -5.04
C LEU A 310 -5.67 26.93 -5.53
N GLY A 311 -6.78 26.58 -4.89
CA GLY A 311 -7.60 25.43 -5.22
C GLY A 311 -6.83 24.11 -5.19
N PHE A 312 -7.31 23.15 -5.99
CA PHE A 312 -6.85 21.77 -5.97
C PHE A 312 -6.29 21.33 -7.33
N ARG A 313 -5.35 20.38 -7.29
CA ARG A 313 -5.04 19.47 -8.40
C ARG A 313 -6.03 18.29 -8.35
N SER A 314 -5.90 17.32 -9.26
CA SER A 314 -6.77 16.13 -9.29
C SER A 314 -6.86 15.41 -7.94
N THR A 315 -5.73 15.28 -7.23
CA THR A 315 -5.64 14.47 -5.99
C THR A 315 -5.12 15.19 -4.76
N THR A 316 -4.63 16.43 -4.92
CA THR A 316 -3.89 17.14 -3.87
C THR A 316 -4.21 18.64 -3.88
N PRO A 317 -4.29 19.30 -2.71
CA PRO A 317 -4.38 20.75 -2.64
C PRO A 317 -3.09 21.41 -3.10
N ARG A 318 -3.18 22.58 -3.77
CA ARG A 318 -1.97 23.38 -4.11
C ARG A 318 -1.39 24.11 -2.89
N TRP A 319 -2.21 24.28 -1.86
CA TRP A 319 -1.92 25.08 -0.68
C TRP A 319 -1.39 24.28 0.52
N ALA A 320 -1.16 22.97 0.36
CA ALA A 320 -0.57 22.14 1.41
C ALA A 320 0.43 21.10 0.89
N ILE A 321 1.40 20.76 1.74
CA ILE A 321 2.44 19.75 1.48
C ILE A 321 2.78 19.01 2.78
N ALA A 322 3.14 17.72 2.68
CA ALA A 322 3.62 16.89 3.77
C ALA A 322 5.14 16.73 3.68
N HIS A 323 5.88 17.30 4.61
CA HIS A 323 7.33 17.13 4.74
C HIS A 323 7.61 15.91 5.62
N LYS A 324 7.96 14.78 4.98
CA LYS A 324 8.14 13.49 5.65
C LYS A 324 9.50 13.40 6.36
N PHE A 325 9.53 12.70 7.50
CA PHE A 325 10.79 12.39 8.18
C PHE A 325 11.66 11.43 7.37
N ALA A 326 12.97 11.51 7.57
CA ALA A 326 13.90 10.50 7.08
C ALA A 326 13.56 9.12 7.67
N ALA A 327 13.79 8.06 6.89
CA ALA A 327 13.54 6.69 7.32
C ALA A 327 14.42 6.31 8.52
N GLU A 328 13.86 5.58 9.48
CA GLU A 328 14.63 5.10 10.62
C GLU A 328 15.57 3.96 10.19
N LEU A 329 16.82 4.07 10.64
CA LEU A 329 17.90 3.13 10.37
C LEU A 329 18.25 2.39 11.65
N ALA A 330 18.40 1.08 11.58
CA ALA A 330 18.97 0.29 12.67
C ALA A 330 20.00 -0.69 12.13
N TRP A 331 21.01 -1.00 12.92
CA TRP A 331 21.99 -2.02 12.58
C TRP A 331 21.68 -3.33 13.29
N THR A 332 21.80 -4.44 12.59
CA THR A 332 21.63 -5.78 13.17
C THR A 332 22.51 -6.82 12.47
N ARG A 333 22.53 -8.05 12.99
CA ARG A 333 23.27 -9.17 12.41
C ARG A 333 22.43 -9.88 11.36
N LEU A 334 23.00 -10.17 10.20
CA LEU A 334 22.43 -11.10 9.23
C LEU A 334 22.74 -12.53 9.67
N GLU A 335 21.73 -13.26 10.14
CA GLU A 335 21.86 -14.64 10.62
C GLU A 335 21.79 -15.66 9.48
N GLY A 336 21.07 -15.35 8.40
CA GLY A 336 20.91 -16.25 7.27
C GLY A 336 20.29 -15.56 6.05
N ILE A 337 20.30 -16.27 4.92
CA ILE A 337 19.60 -15.86 3.70
C ILE A 337 18.83 -17.08 3.20
N ASP A 338 17.51 -16.97 3.20
CA ASP A 338 16.61 -18.00 2.66
C ASP A 338 16.18 -17.62 1.25
N ILE A 339 15.88 -18.63 0.42
CA ILE A 339 15.34 -18.41 -0.94
C ILE A 339 13.89 -18.86 -0.96
N GLN A 340 12.98 -17.91 -1.18
CA GLN A 340 11.57 -18.18 -1.40
C GLN A 340 11.27 -18.32 -2.88
N VAL A 341 10.40 -19.27 -3.25
CA VAL A 341 10.00 -19.49 -4.64
C VAL A 341 8.59 -18.93 -4.85
N GLY A 342 8.48 -17.86 -5.62
CA GLY A 342 7.19 -17.21 -5.91
C GLY A 342 6.37 -17.94 -7.00
N ARG A 343 5.15 -17.44 -7.25
CA ARG A 343 4.17 -18.04 -8.19
C ARG A 343 4.70 -18.29 -9.61
N THR A 344 5.55 -17.40 -10.13
CA THR A 344 6.16 -17.50 -11.46
C THR A 344 7.52 -18.19 -11.45
N GLY A 345 7.85 -18.86 -10.34
CA GLY A 345 9.13 -19.50 -10.11
C GLY A 345 10.24 -18.56 -9.66
N ALA A 346 9.99 -17.26 -9.46
CA ALA A 346 10.99 -16.30 -9.00
C ALA A 346 11.63 -16.72 -7.67
N LEU A 347 12.96 -16.90 -7.67
CA LEU A 347 13.74 -17.13 -6.46
C LEU A 347 14.04 -15.78 -5.81
N SER A 348 13.40 -15.49 -4.69
CA SER A 348 13.50 -14.24 -3.96
C SER A 348 14.31 -14.44 -2.67
N PRO A 349 15.46 -13.77 -2.51
CA PRO A 349 16.25 -13.89 -1.30
C PRO A 349 15.67 -13.05 -0.15
N VAL A 350 15.58 -13.68 1.02
CA VAL A 350 15.09 -13.07 2.26
C VAL A 350 16.19 -13.16 3.31
N ALA A 351 16.64 -12.02 3.80
CA ALA A 351 17.53 -11.90 4.94
C ALA A 351 16.81 -12.32 6.22
N ARG A 352 17.41 -13.26 6.96
CA ARG A 352 17.06 -13.59 8.34
C ARG A 352 17.94 -12.78 9.26
N LEU A 353 17.33 -11.96 10.10
CA LEU A 353 18.01 -10.97 10.90
C LEU A 353 17.88 -11.32 12.38
N GLN A 354 18.94 -11.06 13.14
CA GLN A 354 18.81 -10.96 14.58
C GLN A 354 17.75 -9.88 14.87
N PRO A 355 16.70 -10.18 15.66
CA PRO A 355 15.58 -9.26 15.85
C PRO A 355 16.05 -7.87 16.33
N VAL A 356 15.67 -6.83 15.59
CA VAL A 356 16.03 -5.44 15.88
C VAL A 356 14.80 -4.54 15.75
N THR A 357 14.68 -3.53 16.59
CA THR A 357 13.59 -2.56 16.48
C THR A 357 13.97 -1.46 15.48
N VAL A 358 13.15 -1.24 14.45
CA VAL A 358 13.28 -0.15 13.47
C VAL A 358 11.92 0.52 13.29
N GLY A 359 11.78 1.82 13.56
CA GLY A 359 10.47 2.48 13.46
C GLY A 359 9.43 1.86 14.40
N GLY A 360 9.82 1.55 15.64
CA GLY A 360 8.94 0.96 16.66
C GLY A 360 8.55 -0.51 16.45
N VAL A 361 8.95 -1.15 15.35
CA VAL A 361 8.58 -2.54 15.01
C VAL A 361 9.80 -3.46 15.07
N VAL A 362 9.63 -4.64 15.65
CA VAL A 362 10.65 -5.69 15.67
C VAL A 362 10.76 -6.32 14.28
N VAL A 363 11.91 -6.13 13.66
CA VAL A 363 12.28 -6.66 12.36
C VAL A 363 13.19 -7.87 12.55
N SER A 364 12.74 -9.03 12.06
CA SER A 364 13.55 -10.26 11.97
C SER A 364 13.77 -10.72 10.53
N ASN A 365 13.15 -10.06 9.56
CA ASN A 365 13.27 -10.40 8.14
C ASN A 365 13.38 -9.13 7.29
N ALA A 366 14.21 -9.17 6.26
CA ALA A 366 14.29 -8.11 5.25
C ALA A 366 14.42 -8.71 3.86
N THR A 367 13.90 -8.01 2.84
CA THR A 367 14.12 -8.45 1.45
C THR A 367 15.54 -8.09 0.99
N LEU A 368 16.14 -9.00 0.23
CA LEU A 368 17.40 -8.78 -0.48
C LEU A 368 17.18 -8.65 -1.99
N HIS A 369 15.94 -8.45 -2.45
CA HIS A 369 15.55 -8.27 -3.85
C HIS A 369 15.88 -9.43 -4.80
N ASN A 370 17.14 -9.64 -5.13
CA ASN A 370 17.61 -10.63 -6.10
C ASN A 370 19.12 -10.90 -5.95
N GLU A 371 19.67 -11.77 -6.80
CA GLU A 371 21.09 -12.16 -6.75
C GLU A 371 22.06 -10.99 -7.03
N ASP A 372 21.66 -9.97 -7.80
CA ASP A 372 22.49 -8.79 -8.09
C ASP A 372 22.55 -7.85 -6.89
N TYR A 373 21.40 -7.64 -6.25
CA TYR A 373 21.34 -6.85 -5.03
C TYR A 373 22.20 -7.47 -3.93
N ILE A 374 22.29 -8.79 -3.79
CA ILE A 374 23.22 -9.42 -2.86
C ILE A 374 24.68 -9.10 -3.22
N LYS A 375 25.02 -8.99 -4.50
CA LYS A 375 26.38 -8.70 -4.98
C LYS A 375 26.80 -7.24 -4.87
N GLY A 376 25.94 -6.34 -4.41
CA GLY A 376 26.26 -4.91 -4.43
C GLY A 376 25.93 -4.23 -5.76
N LEU A 377 24.98 -4.78 -6.53
CA LEU A 377 24.58 -4.22 -7.81
C LEU A 377 23.10 -3.82 -7.81
N ASP A 378 22.78 -2.70 -8.44
CA ASP A 378 21.39 -2.38 -8.78
C ASP A 378 20.92 -3.22 -9.98
N SER A 379 19.67 -3.02 -10.37
CA SER A 379 19.08 -3.76 -11.47
C SER A 379 19.68 -3.41 -12.86
N LYS A 380 20.47 -2.34 -12.96
CA LYS A 380 21.24 -1.94 -14.16
C LYS A 380 22.65 -2.53 -14.17
N GLY A 381 23.04 -3.24 -13.11
CA GLY A 381 24.41 -3.70 -12.89
C GLY A 381 25.36 -2.61 -12.39
N ALA A 382 24.85 -1.45 -11.99
CA ALA A 382 25.67 -0.40 -11.38
C ALA A 382 25.92 -0.70 -9.89
N GLU A 383 27.05 -0.26 -9.37
CA GLU A 383 27.39 -0.49 -7.96
C GLU A 383 26.44 0.26 -7.02
N ILE A 384 25.91 -0.46 -6.05
CA ILE A 384 25.20 0.08 -4.89
C ILE A 384 25.99 -0.22 -3.63
N ARG A 385 25.81 0.62 -2.60
CA ARG A 385 26.56 0.51 -1.34
C ARG A 385 28.08 0.53 -1.54
N GLY A 386 28.55 1.17 -2.61
CA GLY A 386 29.96 1.16 -3.00
C GLY A 386 30.50 -0.23 -3.38
N GLY A 387 29.67 -1.06 -4.02
CA GLY A 387 30.04 -2.41 -4.48
C GLY A 387 30.09 -3.46 -3.38
N LYS A 388 29.58 -3.16 -2.18
CA LYS A 388 29.56 -4.09 -1.05
C LYS A 388 28.51 -5.19 -1.27
N ASP A 389 28.99 -6.42 -1.29
CA ASP A 389 28.16 -7.62 -1.22
C ASP A 389 27.61 -7.84 0.19
N VAL A 390 26.52 -8.61 0.28
CA VAL A 390 25.88 -9.01 1.54
C VAL A 390 26.18 -10.47 1.81
N ARG A 391 26.69 -10.79 3.00
CA ARG A 391 27.10 -12.14 3.43
C ARG A 391 26.45 -12.50 4.74
N VAL A 392 26.15 -13.79 4.91
CA VAL A 392 25.70 -14.33 6.19
C VAL A 392 26.75 -14.02 7.25
N GLY A 393 26.32 -13.51 8.40
CA GLY A 393 27.17 -13.01 9.46
C GLY A 393 27.51 -11.52 9.34
N ASP A 394 27.12 -10.81 8.28
CA ASP A 394 27.39 -9.37 8.19
C ASP A 394 26.64 -8.56 9.26
N TRP A 395 27.26 -7.45 9.68
CA TRP A 395 26.57 -6.39 10.39
C TRP A 395 25.92 -5.48 9.35
N VAL A 396 24.60 -5.54 9.25
CA VAL A 396 23.82 -4.91 8.18
C VAL A 396 22.99 -3.76 8.72
N GLN A 397 22.91 -2.69 7.95
CA GLN A 397 22.00 -1.58 8.22
C GLN A 397 20.66 -1.90 7.59
N ILE A 398 19.62 -1.93 8.41
CA ILE A 398 18.25 -2.11 8.00
C ILE A 398 17.57 -0.75 8.03
N TYR A 399 16.77 -0.48 7.03
CA TYR A 399 15.88 0.66 7.02
C TYR A 399 14.46 0.22 6.82
N ARG A 400 13.56 1.00 7.41
CA ARG A 400 12.13 0.87 7.25
C ARG A 400 11.59 2.25 6.92
N ALA A 401 10.95 2.41 5.78
CA ALA A 401 10.25 3.65 5.46
C ALA A 401 8.75 3.43 5.63
N GLY A 402 8.12 4.10 6.59
CA GLY A 402 6.72 3.84 6.94
C GLY A 402 6.47 2.35 7.19
N ASP A 403 5.41 1.80 6.60
CA ASP A 403 4.76 0.62 7.18
C ASP A 403 5.13 -0.78 6.65
N VAL A 404 6.25 -0.94 5.95
CA VAL A 404 6.50 -2.12 5.09
C VAL A 404 7.76 -2.96 5.37
N ILE A 405 7.75 -4.22 4.86
CA ILE A 405 8.89 -5.09 4.46
C ILE A 405 10.23 -4.35 4.50
N PRO A 406 11.00 -4.58 5.58
CA PRO A 406 12.30 -3.98 5.79
C PRO A 406 13.32 -4.37 4.70
N LYS A 407 14.34 -3.52 4.52
CA LYS A 407 15.40 -3.70 3.53
C LYS A 407 16.78 -3.48 4.12
N VAL A 408 17.77 -4.13 3.54
CA VAL A 408 19.18 -3.91 3.88
C VAL A 408 19.71 -2.70 3.11
N ALA A 409 19.99 -1.59 3.79
CA ALA A 409 20.57 -0.37 3.24
C ALA A 409 22.08 -0.48 2.99
N ASP A 410 22.85 -0.97 3.96
CA ASP A 410 24.32 -1.02 3.89
C ASP A 410 24.91 -2.18 4.71
N VAL A 411 26.22 -2.41 4.55
CA VAL A 411 27.02 -3.38 5.29
C VAL A 411 28.24 -2.70 5.91
N ASP A 412 28.51 -3.00 7.18
CA ASP A 412 29.74 -2.59 7.87
C ASP A 412 30.81 -3.68 7.74
N LEU A 413 31.69 -3.49 6.75
CA LEU A 413 32.78 -4.43 6.46
C LEU A 413 33.79 -4.55 7.60
N SER A 414 33.91 -3.54 8.48
CA SER A 414 34.85 -3.61 9.61
C SER A 414 34.44 -4.65 10.66
N LYS A 415 33.17 -5.08 10.64
CA LYS A 415 32.58 -6.08 11.53
C LYS A 415 32.28 -7.41 10.84
N ARG A 416 32.68 -7.54 9.58
CA ARG A 416 32.51 -8.78 8.82
C ARG A 416 33.38 -9.88 9.43
N PRO A 417 32.80 -11.03 9.81
CA PRO A 417 33.58 -12.19 10.27
C PRO A 417 34.59 -12.63 9.21
N GLU A 418 35.75 -13.11 9.66
CA GLU A 418 36.80 -13.61 8.75
C GLU A 418 36.34 -14.83 7.95
N ASP A 419 35.40 -15.61 8.48
CA ASP A 419 34.80 -16.79 7.86
C ASP A 419 33.55 -16.49 7.00
N ALA A 420 33.15 -15.21 6.86
CA ALA A 420 32.00 -14.82 6.05
C ALA A 420 32.24 -15.04 4.55
N ALA A 421 31.62 -16.08 4.00
CA ALA A 421 31.69 -16.41 2.58
C ALA A 421 30.67 -15.63 1.74
N PRO A 422 31.00 -15.26 0.48
CA PRO A 422 30.02 -14.75 -0.47
C PRO A 422 28.82 -15.68 -0.61
N PHE A 423 27.61 -15.13 -0.61
CA PHE A 423 26.41 -15.93 -0.76
C PHE A 423 26.32 -16.53 -2.16
N VAL A 424 26.21 -17.86 -2.25
CA VAL A 424 26.06 -18.58 -3.51
C VAL A 424 24.56 -18.72 -3.80
N PHE A 425 24.09 -17.93 -4.76
CA PHE A 425 22.70 -18.01 -5.19
C PHE A 425 22.41 -19.36 -5.86
N PRO A 426 21.35 -20.09 -5.48
CA PRO A 426 21.18 -21.46 -5.93
C PRO A 426 20.83 -21.54 -7.42
N THR A 427 21.45 -22.50 -8.11
CA THR A 427 21.20 -22.81 -9.53
C THR A 427 20.12 -23.87 -9.72
N THR A 428 19.61 -24.44 -8.62
CA THR A 428 18.47 -25.36 -8.58
C THR A 428 17.44 -24.81 -7.59
N CYS A 429 16.18 -25.14 -7.82
CA CYS A 429 15.08 -24.72 -6.98
C CYS A 429 15.14 -25.46 -5.63
N PRO A 430 15.16 -24.74 -4.49
CA PRO A 430 15.21 -25.39 -3.17
C PRO A 430 13.94 -26.19 -2.84
N GLU A 431 12.82 -25.90 -3.51
CA GLU A 431 11.51 -26.51 -3.24
C GLU A 431 11.25 -27.80 -4.05
N CYS A 432 11.85 -27.93 -5.24
CA CYS A 432 11.56 -29.06 -6.14
C CYS A 432 12.78 -29.65 -6.85
N GLY A 433 13.97 -29.09 -6.65
CA GLY A 433 15.20 -29.54 -7.28
C GLY A 433 15.33 -29.27 -8.79
N SER A 434 14.30 -28.72 -9.44
CA SER A 434 14.36 -28.33 -10.86
C SER A 434 15.41 -27.24 -11.10
N ASP A 435 15.88 -27.11 -12.34
CA ASP A 435 16.84 -26.06 -12.69
C ASP A 435 16.29 -24.67 -12.39
N ALA A 436 17.16 -23.80 -11.87
CA ALA A 436 16.85 -22.40 -11.64
C ALA A 436 17.65 -21.54 -12.62
N ILE A 437 16.99 -21.11 -13.70
CA ILE A 437 17.61 -20.43 -14.82
C ILE A 437 17.37 -18.92 -14.71
N ARG A 438 18.40 -18.15 -15.08
CA ARG A 438 18.32 -16.70 -15.23
C ARG A 438 18.54 -16.38 -16.71
N GLU A 439 17.48 -15.92 -17.38
CA GLU A 439 17.53 -15.57 -18.80
C GLU A 439 18.43 -14.34 -19.02
N PRO A 440 19.11 -14.22 -20.16
CA PRO A 440 19.88 -13.01 -20.50
C PRO A 440 18.99 -11.77 -20.43
N GLY A 441 19.40 -10.77 -19.64
CA GLY A 441 18.66 -9.51 -19.45
C GLY A 441 17.68 -9.50 -18.27
N ASP A 442 17.40 -10.64 -17.64
CA ASP A 442 16.57 -10.70 -16.44
C ASP A 442 17.39 -10.45 -15.18
N ALA A 443 16.82 -9.76 -14.19
CA ALA A 443 17.43 -9.56 -12.87
C ALA A 443 17.17 -10.74 -11.90
N VAL A 444 16.21 -11.61 -12.25
CA VAL A 444 15.63 -12.62 -11.35
C VAL A 444 15.87 -14.01 -11.93
N ARG A 445 16.38 -14.91 -11.09
CA ARG A 445 16.49 -16.34 -11.41
C ARG A 445 15.17 -17.05 -11.10
N ARG A 446 14.78 -18.00 -11.94
CA ARG A 446 13.48 -18.68 -11.83
C ARG A 446 13.59 -20.20 -11.89
N CYS A 447 12.81 -20.85 -11.03
CA CYS A 447 12.55 -22.28 -11.07
C CYS A 447 11.80 -22.64 -12.36
N THR A 448 12.36 -23.57 -13.14
CA THR A 448 11.75 -24.09 -14.37
C THR A 448 10.73 -25.22 -14.11
N GLY A 449 10.58 -25.64 -12.85
CA GLY A 449 9.72 -26.76 -12.46
C GLY A 449 8.22 -26.51 -12.69
N GLY A 450 7.78 -25.28 -12.95
CA GLY A 450 6.39 -24.99 -13.31
C GLY A 450 5.39 -25.67 -12.37
N LEU A 451 4.52 -26.53 -12.92
CA LEU A 451 3.49 -27.25 -12.17
C LEU A 451 4.01 -28.37 -11.25
N ILE A 452 5.21 -28.92 -11.49
CA ILE A 452 5.80 -29.94 -10.59
C ILE A 452 6.42 -29.30 -9.34
N CYS A 453 6.64 -27.99 -9.35
CA CYS A 453 7.16 -27.26 -8.20
C CYS A 453 6.01 -26.98 -7.22
N PRO A 454 6.00 -27.57 -6.00
CA PRO A 454 4.88 -27.42 -5.07
C PRO A 454 4.68 -25.96 -4.66
N ALA A 455 5.77 -25.21 -4.48
CA ALA A 455 5.70 -23.77 -4.20
C ALA A 455 5.01 -22.98 -5.32
N GLN A 456 5.32 -23.25 -6.60
CA GLN A 456 4.63 -22.59 -7.71
C GLN A 456 3.17 -23.02 -7.81
N ALA A 457 2.86 -24.31 -7.61
CA ALA A 457 1.49 -24.80 -7.65
C ALA A 457 0.62 -24.14 -6.58
N VAL A 458 1.09 -24.11 -5.33
CA VAL A 458 0.41 -23.45 -4.20
C VAL A 458 0.24 -21.94 -4.47
N GLU A 459 1.31 -21.23 -4.83
CA GLU A 459 1.23 -19.79 -5.06
C GLU A 459 0.36 -19.42 -6.28
N LYS A 460 0.29 -20.28 -7.30
CA LYS A 460 -0.65 -20.13 -8.42
C LYS A 460 -2.10 -20.34 -7.98
N LEU A 461 -2.36 -21.34 -7.14
CA LEU A 461 -3.70 -21.56 -6.58
C LEU A 461 -4.11 -20.40 -5.67
N LYS A 462 -3.20 -19.86 -4.84
CA LYS A 462 -3.44 -18.66 -4.03
C LYS A 462 -3.79 -17.46 -4.90
N HIS A 463 -3.03 -17.24 -5.98
CA HIS A 463 -3.33 -16.20 -6.95
C HIS A 463 -4.70 -16.40 -7.61
N PHE A 464 -5.02 -17.63 -8.02
CA PHE A 464 -6.29 -17.96 -8.66
C PHE A 464 -7.50 -17.58 -7.80
N VAL A 465 -7.44 -17.83 -6.49
CA VAL A 465 -8.54 -17.56 -5.54
C VAL A 465 -8.52 -16.14 -4.95
N ALA A 466 -7.49 -15.34 -5.25
CA ALA A 466 -7.30 -14.02 -4.67
C ALA A 466 -8.44 -13.05 -5.04
N ARG A 467 -8.57 -11.96 -4.26
CA ARG A 467 -9.63 -10.96 -4.39
C ARG A 467 -9.71 -10.30 -5.78
N GLY A 468 -8.57 -10.09 -6.44
CA GLY A 468 -8.52 -9.57 -7.82
C GLY A 468 -8.79 -10.62 -8.90
N ALA A 469 -8.74 -11.91 -8.55
CA ALA A 469 -8.89 -13.06 -9.45
C ALA A 469 -10.29 -13.67 -9.29
N PHE A 470 -10.46 -14.92 -8.84
CA PHE A 470 -11.79 -15.49 -8.65
C PHE A 470 -12.53 -14.98 -7.41
N ASP A 471 -11.80 -14.47 -6.41
CA ASP A 471 -12.39 -13.94 -5.16
C ASP A 471 -13.35 -14.95 -4.50
N ILE A 472 -12.82 -16.16 -4.24
CA ILE A 472 -13.58 -17.25 -3.62
C ILE A 472 -13.56 -17.06 -2.12
N GLU A 473 -14.64 -16.48 -1.58
CA GLU A 473 -14.79 -16.27 -0.15
C GLU A 473 -14.66 -17.60 0.62
N GLY A 474 -13.83 -17.60 1.66
CA GLY A 474 -13.54 -18.78 2.47
C GLY A 474 -12.43 -19.70 1.95
N LEU A 475 -11.90 -19.45 0.74
CA LEU A 475 -10.74 -20.18 0.19
C LEU A 475 -9.49 -19.29 0.20
N GLY A 476 -8.96 -18.98 1.39
CA GLY A 476 -7.75 -18.18 1.56
C GLY A 476 -6.45 -18.97 1.42
N ALA A 477 -5.31 -18.28 1.56
CA ALA A 477 -3.98 -18.86 1.40
C ALA A 477 -3.74 -20.11 2.27
N LYS A 478 -4.20 -20.07 3.52
CA LYS A 478 -4.10 -21.20 4.47
C LYS A 478 -4.92 -22.40 4.00
N GLN A 479 -6.13 -22.18 3.49
CA GLN A 479 -7.00 -23.25 3.01
C GLN A 479 -6.46 -23.87 1.72
N VAL A 480 -5.93 -23.04 0.81
CA VAL A 480 -5.26 -23.51 -0.42
C VAL A 480 -4.06 -24.39 -0.08
N GLU A 481 -3.17 -23.94 0.80
CA GLU A 481 -2.03 -24.75 1.25
C GLU A 481 -2.48 -26.08 1.86
N GLN A 482 -3.46 -26.04 2.78
CA GLN A 482 -3.97 -27.23 3.43
C GLN A 482 -4.56 -28.22 2.41
N PHE A 483 -5.46 -27.75 1.54
CA PHE A 483 -6.10 -28.59 0.54
C PHE A 483 -5.09 -29.14 -0.49
N TYR A 484 -4.05 -28.38 -0.82
CA TYR A 484 -2.98 -28.86 -1.67
C TYR A 484 -2.18 -29.98 -1.02
N HIS A 485 -1.75 -29.79 0.24
CA HIS A 485 -0.99 -30.80 0.98
C HIS A 485 -1.80 -32.08 1.26
N ASP A 486 -3.11 -31.96 1.41
CA ASP A 486 -4.01 -33.11 1.55
C ASP A 486 -4.31 -33.81 0.23
N GLY A 487 -3.84 -33.27 -0.91
CA GLY A 487 -4.15 -33.78 -2.25
C GLY A 487 -5.60 -33.57 -2.68
N TRP A 488 -6.30 -32.62 -2.06
CA TRP A 488 -7.68 -32.26 -2.42
C TRP A 488 -7.73 -31.36 -3.65
N ILE A 489 -6.71 -30.51 -3.82
CA ILE A 489 -6.52 -29.69 -5.01
C ILE A 489 -5.07 -29.77 -5.48
N ALA A 490 -4.86 -29.87 -6.78
CA ALA A 490 -3.54 -29.75 -7.41
C ALA A 490 -3.55 -28.65 -8.49
N GLU A 491 -4.71 -28.41 -9.10
CA GLU A 491 -4.92 -27.41 -10.14
C GLU A 491 -6.23 -26.64 -9.95
N PRO A 492 -6.44 -25.49 -10.63
CA PRO A 492 -7.65 -24.68 -10.43
C PRO A 492 -8.97 -25.42 -10.67
N ALA A 493 -9.00 -26.36 -11.63
CA ALA A 493 -10.20 -27.14 -11.94
C ALA A 493 -10.67 -28.02 -10.76
N ASP A 494 -9.74 -28.50 -9.93
CA ASP A 494 -10.05 -29.29 -8.74
C ASP A 494 -10.93 -28.53 -7.73
N ILE A 495 -10.82 -27.20 -7.68
CA ILE A 495 -11.59 -26.35 -6.77
C ILE A 495 -13.09 -26.50 -7.07
N PHE A 496 -13.47 -26.50 -8.36
CA PHE A 496 -14.86 -26.57 -8.81
C PHE A 496 -15.49 -27.96 -8.68
N THR A 497 -14.71 -28.97 -8.30
CA THR A 497 -15.19 -30.34 -8.02
C THR A 497 -15.13 -30.69 -6.53
N LEU A 498 -14.71 -29.76 -5.66
CA LEU A 498 -14.60 -30.01 -4.21
C LEU A 498 -15.91 -30.45 -3.57
N LYS A 499 -17.05 -29.85 -3.97
CA LYS A 499 -18.37 -30.22 -3.43
C LYS A 499 -18.75 -31.66 -3.80
N GLU A 500 -18.45 -32.08 -5.01
CA GLU A 500 -18.73 -33.44 -5.47
C GLU A 500 -17.87 -34.46 -4.70
N ARG A 501 -16.56 -34.19 -4.57
CA ARG A 501 -15.60 -35.09 -3.93
C ARG A 501 -15.70 -35.10 -2.41
N TYR A 502 -15.97 -33.96 -1.78
CA TYR A 502 -15.86 -33.74 -0.33
C TYR A 502 -17.11 -33.10 0.31
N GLY A 503 -18.23 -33.01 -0.40
CA GLY A 503 -19.52 -32.57 0.16
C GLY A 503 -20.33 -33.71 0.79
N SER A 504 -19.99 -34.98 0.50
CA SER A 504 -20.63 -36.16 1.08
C SER A 504 -19.59 -37.23 1.47
N GLY A 505 -20.00 -38.32 2.15
CA GLY A 505 -19.07 -39.40 2.58
C GLY A 505 -18.36 -39.16 3.92
N VAL A 506 -17.31 -39.93 4.20
CA VAL A 506 -16.59 -39.87 5.50
C VAL A 506 -15.62 -38.68 5.54
N GLN A 507 -15.01 -38.34 4.41
CA GLN A 507 -14.04 -37.26 4.25
C GLN A 507 -14.68 -35.88 3.99
N GLN A 508 -15.92 -35.66 4.44
CA GLN A 508 -16.61 -34.39 4.20
C GLN A 508 -15.83 -33.22 4.78
N LEU A 509 -15.80 -32.09 4.07
CA LEU A 509 -15.14 -30.87 4.52
C LEU A 509 -15.63 -30.45 5.92
N LYS A 510 -16.94 -30.55 6.19
CA LYS A 510 -17.53 -30.20 7.49
C LYS A 510 -17.02 -31.03 8.68
N ASN A 511 -16.39 -32.18 8.42
CA ASN A 511 -15.86 -33.07 9.45
C ASN A 511 -14.40 -32.72 9.81
N ARG A 512 -13.79 -31.74 9.12
CA ARG A 512 -12.40 -31.35 9.32
C ARG A 512 -12.27 -30.34 10.45
N GLU A 513 -11.13 -30.38 11.12
CA GLU A 513 -10.78 -29.40 12.15
C GLU A 513 -10.79 -27.98 11.55
N GLY A 514 -11.49 -27.05 12.22
CA GLY A 514 -11.70 -25.68 11.74
C GLY A 514 -12.88 -25.49 10.78
N TRP A 515 -13.59 -26.56 10.40
CA TRP A 515 -14.77 -26.52 9.54
C TRP A 515 -16.04 -26.96 10.29
N GLY A 516 -17.16 -26.30 9.99
CA GLY A 516 -18.50 -26.72 10.39
C GLY A 516 -19.44 -26.82 9.18
N PRO A 517 -20.68 -27.31 9.37
CA PRO A 517 -21.63 -27.47 8.27
C PRO A 517 -21.85 -26.18 7.49
N LYS A 518 -22.10 -25.07 8.19
CA LYS A 518 -22.35 -23.76 7.58
C LYS A 518 -21.13 -23.21 6.82
N SER A 519 -19.91 -23.35 7.36
CA SER A 519 -18.72 -22.83 6.69
C SER A 519 -18.37 -23.65 5.45
N ALA A 520 -18.58 -24.97 5.50
CA ALA A 520 -18.40 -25.85 4.34
C ALA A 520 -19.41 -25.52 3.23
N ASP A 521 -20.70 -25.37 3.59
CA ASP A 521 -21.75 -24.99 2.63
C ASP A 521 -21.49 -23.61 2.01
N ASN A 522 -21.05 -22.64 2.83
CA ASN A 522 -20.67 -21.31 2.36
C ASN A 522 -19.51 -21.38 1.35
N LEU A 523 -18.46 -22.15 1.62
CA LEU A 523 -17.36 -22.31 0.67
C LEU A 523 -17.86 -22.93 -0.64
N PHE A 524 -18.65 -24.00 -0.56
CA PHE A 524 -19.17 -24.65 -1.77
C PHE A 524 -20.06 -23.73 -2.59
N GLN A 525 -20.86 -22.88 -1.92
CA GLN A 525 -21.65 -21.87 -2.61
C GLN A 525 -20.76 -20.80 -3.25
N ALA A 526 -19.76 -20.29 -2.53
CA ALA A 526 -18.82 -19.31 -3.06
C ALA A 526 -18.06 -19.83 -4.29
N ILE A 527 -17.69 -21.12 -4.32
CA ILE A 527 -17.09 -21.75 -5.51
C ILE A 527 -18.08 -21.80 -6.67
N GLU A 528 -19.33 -22.18 -6.41
CA GLU A 528 -20.38 -22.30 -7.43
C GLU A 528 -20.71 -20.94 -8.05
N ASP A 529 -20.79 -19.89 -7.22
CA ASP A 529 -21.07 -18.52 -7.65
C ASP A 529 -19.99 -17.97 -8.60
N LYS A 530 -18.78 -18.55 -8.60
CA LYS A 530 -17.68 -18.15 -9.47
C LYS A 530 -17.49 -19.04 -10.70
N ARG A 531 -18.46 -19.91 -11.02
CA ARG A 531 -18.50 -20.59 -12.33
C ARG A 531 -18.75 -19.60 -13.48
N GLU A 532 -19.51 -18.55 -13.21
CA GLU A 532 -19.69 -17.42 -14.11
C GLU A 532 -18.84 -16.26 -13.60
N ILE A 533 -17.86 -15.84 -14.41
CA ILE A 533 -16.91 -14.79 -14.03
C ILE A 533 -16.55 -13.93 -15.25
N PRO A 534 -16.26 -12.62 -15.07
CA PRO A 534 -15.75 -11.80 -16.15
C PRO A 534 -14.45 -12.38 -16.75
N MET A 535 -14.38 -12.41 -18.08
CA MET A 535 -13.25 -12.95 -18.85
C MET A 535 -11.90 -12.37 -18.41
N ALA A 536 -11.83 -11.05 -18.14
CA ALA A 536 -10.62 -10.40 -17.65
C ALA A 536 -10.11 -10.99 -16.33
N ARG A 537 -11.01 -11.34 -15.41
CA ARG A 537 -10.64 -11.96 -14.12
C ARG A 537 -10.18 -13.40 -14.32
N LEU A 538 -10.76 -14.13 -15.28
CA LEU A 538 -10.28 -15.45 -15.67
C LEU A 538 -8.86 -15.38 -16.23
N ILE A 539 -8.59 -14.52 -17.21
CA ILE A 539 -7.24 -14.34 -17.78
C ILE A 539 -6.24 -13.97 -16.69
N PHE A 540 -6.60 -13.02 -15.83
CA PHE A 540 -5.74 -12.61 -14.71
C PHE A 540 -5.46 -13.78 -13.77
N ALA A 541 -6.47 -14.58 -13.40
CA ALA A 541 -6.36 -15.71 -12.50
C ALA A 541 -5.44 -16.84 -13.00
N LEU A 542 -5.26 -16.97 -14.32
CA LEU A 542 -4.32 -17.93 -14.90
C LEU A 542 -2.85 -17.62 -14.55
N GLY A 543 -2.57 -16.38 -14.11
CA GLY A 543 -1.24 -15.98 -13.64
C GLY A 543 -0.18 -16.04 -14.74
N ILE A 544 -0.57 -15.73 -15.97
CA ILE A 544 0.31 -15.73 -17.15
C ILE A 544 1.41 -14.68 -16.95
N ARG A 545 2.65 -15.04 -17.30
CA ARG A 545 3.83 -14.14 -17.17
C ARG A 545 3.56 -12.87 -17.98
N HIS A 546 3.89 -11.71 -17.41
CA HIS A 546 3.66 -10.38 -18.00
C HIS A 546 2.21 -9.94 -18.20
N VAL A 547 1.22 -10.80 -17.91
CA VAL A 547 -0.19 -10.48 -18.00
C VAL A 547 -0.75 -10.13 -16.61
N GLY A 548 -0.68 -8.85 -16.27
CA GLY A 548 -1.30 -8.30 -15.07
C GLY A 548 -2.79 -8.04 -15.22
N GLU A 549 -3.41 -7.40 -14.22
CA GLU A 549 -4.85 -7.11 -14.22
C GLU A 549 -5.23 -6.15 -15.37
N ALA A 550 -4.42 -5.11 -15.59
CA ALA A 550 -4.67 -4.15 -16.66
C ALA A 550 -4.57 -4.80 -18.05
N ALA A 551 -3.54 -5.62 -18.27
CA ALA A 551 -3.37 -6.39 -19.50
C ALA A 551 -4.54 -7.36 -19.72
N SER A 552 -5.00 -8.03 -18.66
CA SER A 552 -6.12 -8.96 -18.72
C SER A 552 -7.43 -8.26 -19.12
N ASN A 553 -7.66 -7.04 -18.64
CA ASN A 553 -8.78 -6.20 -19.05
C ASN A 553 -8.68 -5.76 -20.51
N LEU A 554 -7.49 -5.36 -20.96
CA LEU A 554 -7.26 -4.98 -22.37
C LEU A 554 -7.52 -6.16 -23.32
N ILE A 555 -6.96 -7.33 -23.01
CA ILE A 555 -7.16 -8.55 -23.79
C ILE A 555 -8.65 -8.93 -23.82
N ALA A 556 -9.33 -8.94 -22.67
CA ALA A 556 -10.75 -9.27 -22.61
C ALA A 556 -11.62 -8.27 -23.40
N LEU A 557 -11.29 -6.97 -23.36
CA LEU A 557 -12.01 -5.94 -24.10
C LEU A 557 -11.83 -6.08 -25.61
N HIS A 558 -10.62 -6.43 -26.05
CA HIS A 558 -10.29 -6.60 -27.47
C HIS A 558 -10.97 -7.82 -28.08
N TYR A 559 -10.89 -8.98 -27.42
CA TYR A 559 -11.43 -10.24 -27.96
C TYR A 559 -12.91 -10.48 -27.63
N GLY A 560 -13.44 -9.83 -26.60
CA GLY A 560 -14.86 -9.85 -26.23
C GLY A 560 -15.34 -11.12 -25.53
N ASP A 561 -15.00 -12.31 -26.05
CA ASP A 561 -15.37 -13.61 -25.49
C ASP A 561 -14.21 -14.63 -25.52
N TRP A 562 -14.38 -15.70 -24.73
CA TRP A 562 -13.35 -16.72 -24.53
C TRP A 562 -13.02 -17.49 -25.80
N ASP A 563 -14.03 -17.86 -26.60
CA ASP A 563 -13.83 -18.67 -27.81
C ASP A 563 -13.01 -17.88 -28.85
N SER A 564 -13.32 -16.59 -29.01
CA SER A 564 -12.58 -15.68 -29.90
C SER A 564 -11.14 -15.50 -29.45
N PHE A 565 -10.91 -15.32 -28.15
CA PHE A 565 -9.57 -15.22 -27.59
C PHE A 565 -8.77 -16.51 -27.75
N GLU A 566 -9.34 -17.67 -27.40
CA GLU A 566 -8.66 -18.95 -27.48
C GLU A 566 -8.27 -19.28 -28.93
N ALA A 567 -9.17 -19.04 -29.88
CA ALA A 567 -8.88 -19.20 -31.31
C ALA A 567 -7.73 -18.29 -31.77
N ALA A 568 -7.79 -16.99 -31.43
CA ALA A 568 -6.74 -16.05 -31.78
C ALA A 568 -5.38 -16.42 -31.18
N MET A 569 -5.34 -16.85 -29.91
CA MET A 569 -4.09 -17.27 -29.25
C MET A 569 -3.53 -18.56 -29.85
N ALA A 570 -4.40 -19.49 -30.25
CA ALA A 570 -3.99 -20.71 -30.94
C ALA A 570 -3.33 -20.40 -32.30
N GLU A 571 -3.86 -19.44 -33.05
CA GLU A 571 -3.30 -18.99 -34.33
C GLU A 571 -2.01 -18.16 -34.14
N ALA A 572 -1.94 -17.33 -33.09
CA ALA A 572 -0.78 -16.49 -32.78
C ALA A 572 0.44 -17.27 -32.24
N ARG A 573 0.30 -18.57 -31.96
CA ARG A 573 1.37 -19.43 -31.39
C ARG A 573 2.67 -19.45 -32.20
N GLY A 574 2.59 -19.20 -33.51
CA GLY A 574 3.76 -19.10 -34.38
C GLY A 574 4.61 -17.84 -34.17
N LEU A 575 4.11 -16.88 -33.39
CA LEU A 575 4.70 -15.54 -33.19
C LEU A 575 4.82 -14.74 -34.50
N GLU A 576 3.98 -15.07 -35.49
CA GLU A 576 3.93 -14.44 -36.80
C GLU A 576 2.52 -14.56 -37.40
N GLY A 577 2.19 -13.68 -38.36
CA GLY A 577 0.94 -13.71 -39.09
C GLY A 577 -0.18 -12.87 -38.48
N PRO A 578 -1.39 -12.87 -39.09
CA PRO A 578 -2.43 -11.89 -38.78
C PRO A 578 -2.90 -11.88 -37.33
N ALA A 579 -3.02 -13.05 -36.69
CA ALA A 579 -3.42 -13.15 -35.28
C ALA A 579 -2.34 -12.63 -34.32
N TRP A 580 -1.06 -12.84 -34.65
CA TRP A 580 0.05 -12.27 -33.91
C TRP A 580 0.12 -10.74 -34.08
N ASP A 581 -0.02 -10.27 -35.32
CA ASP A 581 -0.02 -8.84 -35.65
C ASP A 581 -1.19 -8.10 -34.98
N ASP A 582 -2.35 -8.75 -34.87
CA ASP A 582 -3.51 -8.23 -34.13
C ASP A 582 -3.22 -8.15 -32.62
N LEU A 583 -2.63 -9.20 -32.02
CA LEU A 583 -2.28 -9.24 -30.60
C LEU A 583 -1.26 -8.15 -30.23
N ILE A 584 -0.18 -7.98 -31.00
CA ILE A 584 0.82 -6.91 -30.76
C ILE A 584 0.31 -5.53 -31.18
N GLY A 585 -0.77 -5.48 -31.96
CA GLY A 585 -1.44 -4.25 -32.37
C GLY A 585 -2.34 -3.67 -31.28
N VAL A 586 -2.67 -4.45 -30.24
CA VAL A 586 -3.38 -3.97 -29.06
C VAL A 586 -2.49 -3.01 -28.30
N ASP A 587 -2.93 -1.77 -28.16
CA ASP A 587 -2.19 -0.73 -27.43
C ASP A 587 -1.96 -1.15 -25.97
N GLY A 588 -0.70 -1.22 -25.56
CA GLY A 588 -0.26 -1.76 -24.28
C GLY A 588 0.18 -3.23 -24.28
N VAL A 589 0.03 -3.98 -25.38
CA VAL A 589 0.54 -5.36 -25.53
C VAL A 589 1.85 -5.36 -26.32
N GLY A 590 2.97 -5.48 -25.60
CA GLY A 590 4.30 -5.61 -26.20
C GLY A 590 4.63 -7.06 -26.59
N SER A 591 5.65 -7.23 -27.45
CA SER A 591 6.10 -8.57 -27.92
C SER A 591 6.50 -9.53 -26.79
N VAL A 592 6.98 -9.01 -25.66
CA VAL A 592 7.33 -9.81 -24.46
C VAL A 592 6.09 -10.30 -23.70
N MET A 593 4.98 -9.59 -23.79
CA MET A 593 3.71 -10.03 -23.20
C MET A 593 2.96 -10.96 -24.16
N ALA A 594 3.05 -10.70 -25.46
CA ALA A 594 2.40 -11.49 -26.50
C ALA A 594 3.02 -12.88 -26.66
N GLY A 595 4.35 -13.01 -26.53
CA GLY A 595 5.08 -14.27 -26.62
C GLY A 595 5.21 -14.98 -25.28
#